data_AF-A0A5R8LAY1-F1
#
_entry.id   AF-A0A5R8LAY1-F1
#
_cell.length_a   1.000
_cell.length_b   1.000
_cell.length_c   1.000
_cell.angle_alpha   90.00
_cell.angle_beta   90.00
_cell.angle_gamma   90.00
#
_symmetry.space_group_name_H-M   'P 1'
#
loop_
_entity.id
_entity.type
_entity.pdbx_description
1 polymer ?
#
loop_
_entity_poly.entity_id
_entity_poly.type
_entity_poly.pdbx_seq_one_letter_code
_entity_poly.pdbx_strand_id
1 'polypeptide(L)' 'MFFVKDPLTAEAAFADLPEMREGVDAMAIGPGVLYFSRVAAQATKTRVQRVLAMPMFQQMTVRTWRVTTRLLELLDNG' A
#
# COMPACT_ATOMS: atom_id res chain seq x y z
N MET A 1 1.03 3.12 -2.35
CA MET A 1 -0.41 2.83 -2.23
C MET A 1 -0.64 1.43 -2.74
N PHE A 2 -1.29 0.59 -1.96
CA PHE A 2 -1.62 -0.80 -2.28
C PHE A 2 -3.13 -0.88 -2.46
N PHE A 3 -3.60 -0.81 -3.71
CA PHE A 3 -5.02 -0.95 -4.02
C PHE A 3 -5.40 -2.42 -3.97
N VAL A 4 -6.48 -2.76 -3.28
CA VAL A 4 -7.00 -4.14 -3.21
C VAL A 4 -7.97 -4.40 -4.37
N LYS A 5 -8.07 -5.67 -4.78
CA LYS A 5 -9.01 -6.15 -5.79
C LYS A 5 -9.99 -7.12 -5.14
N ASP A 6 -11.24 -7.10 -5.58
CA ASP A 6 -12.23 -8.09 -5.12
C ASP A 6 -11.72 -9.53 -5.34
N PRO A 7 -11.98 -10.44 -4.39
CA PRO A 7 -12.78 -10.28 -3.17
C PRO A 7 -12.04 -9.71 -1.94
N LEU A 8 -10.76 -9.35 -2.04
CA LEU A 8 -9.99 -8.84 -0.91
C LEU A 8 -10.40 -7.40 -0.56
N THR A 9 -10.76 -7.15 0.70
CA THR A 9 -11.06 -5.80 1.21
C THR A 9 -9.83 -5.16 1.89
N ALA A 10 -9.85 -3.83 2.02
CA ALA A 10 -8.77 -3.11 2.69
C ALA A 10 -8.71 -3.46 4.18
N GLU A 11 -9.86 -3.69 4.80
CA GLU A 11 -10.01 -4.06 6.21
C GLU A 11 -9.41 -5.44 6.48
N ALA A 12 -9.76 -6.43 5.64
CA ALA A 12 -9.21 -7.78 5.74
C ALA A 12 -7.69 -7.76 5.52
N ALA A 13 -7.24 -7.07 4.46
CA ALA A 13 -5.81 -6.93 4.18
C ALA A 13 -5.04 -6.25 5.32
N PHE A 14 -5.64 -5.21 5.95
CA PHE A 14 -5.02 -4.48 7.06
C PHE A 14 -4.91 -5.33 8.32
N ALA A 15 -5.94 -6.14 8.63
CA ALA A 15 -5.94 -7.04 9.78
C ALA A 15 -4.84 -8.11 9.69
N ASP A 16 -4.51 -8.57 8.48
CA ASP A 16 -3.48 -9.58 8.24
C ASP A 16 -2.07 -8.99 8.06
N LEU A 17 -1.89 -7.67 8.17
CA LEU A 17 -0.58 -7.06 7.96
C LEU A 17 0.45 -7.54 8.98
N PRO A 18 1.70 -7.77 8.55
CA PRO A 18 2.79 -7.96 9.48
C PRO A 18 3.07 -6.64 10.21
N GLU A 19 3.70 -6.76 11.37
CA GLU A 19 4.13 -5.59 12.14
C GLU A 19 5.09 -4.70 11.33
N MET A 20 4.69 -3.44 11.14
CA MET A 20 5.53 -2.38 10.57
C MET A 20 6.65 -2.02 11.53
N ARG A 21 7.73 -1.44 11.02
CA ARG A 21 8.87 -1.03 11.82
C ARG A 21 8.65 0.40 12.31
N GLU A 22 8.41 0.53 13.61
CA GLU A 22 8.26 1.83 14.27
C GLU A 22 9.39 2.79 13.89
N GLY A 23 9.02 4.04 13.56
CA GLY A 23 9.95 5.09 13.14
C GLY A 23 10.56 4.90 11.74
N VAL A 24 10.24 3.83 11.01
CA VAL A 24 10.78 3.55 9.67
C VAL A 24 9.70 3.50 8.63
N ASP A 25 8.65 2.70 8.85
CA ASP A 25 7.52 2.59 7.93
C ASP A 25 6.18 2.51 8.66
N ALA A 26 5.14 2.87 7.93
CA ALA A 26 3.77 2.88 8.42
C ALA A 26 2.82 2.42 7.32
N MET A 27 1.73 1.79 7.75
CA MET A 27 0.61 1.43 6.91
C MET A 27 -0.66 2.04 7.51
N ALA A 28 -1.52 2.60 6.68
CA ALA A 28 -2.83 3.12 7.08
C ALA A 28 -3.90 2.62 6.11
N ILE A 29 -5.08 2.35 6.65
CA ILE A 29 -6.24 1.88 5.88
C ILE A 29 -7.00 3.06 5.25
N GLY A 30 -7.48 2.87 4.03
CA GLY A 30 -8.46 3.73 3.36
C GLY A 30 -9.39 2.93 2.44
N PRO A 31 -10.37 3.58 1.79
CA PRO A 31 -11.38 2.89 0.98
C PRO A 31 -10.73 2.15 -0.20
N GLY A 32 -10.74 0.81 -0.16
CA GLY A 32 -10.15 -0.03 -1.21
C GLY A 32 -8.62 0.09 -1.36
N VAL A 33 -7.93 0.70 -0.39
CA VAL A 33 -6.49 0.97 -0.50
C VAL A 33 -5.79 0.95 0.86
N LEU A 34 -4.56 0.46 0.89
CA LEU A 34 -3.63 0.67 1.99
C LEU A 34 -2.59 1.72 1.61
N TYR A 35 -2.51 2.79 2.39
CA TYR A 35 -1.47 3.80 2.26
C TYR A 35 -0.20 3.33 2.96
N PHE A 36 0.90 3.37 2.23
CA PHE A 36 2.23 3.00 2.74
C PHE A 36 3.15 4.22 2.67
N SER A 37 3.87 4.47 3.75
CA SER A 37 4.95 5.46 3.79
C SER A 37 6.17 4.89 4.50
N ARG A 38 7.35 5.45 4.19
CA ARG A 38 8.60 5.11 4.86
C ARG A 38 9.53 6.31 4.89
N VAL A 39 10.43 6.34 5.86
CA VAL A 39 11.53 7.31 5.92
C VAL A 39 12.54 6.97 4.82
N ALA A 40 12.76 7.90 3.89
CA ALA A 40 13.62 7.66 2.71
C ALA A 40 15.06 7.27 3.09
N ALA A 41 15.64 7.94 4.09
CA ALA A 41 16.98 7.62 4.61
C ALA A 41 17.09 6.21 5.21
N GLN A 42 15.96 5.58 5.54
CA GLN A 42 15.87 4.22 6.09
C GLN A 42 15.20 3.24 5.13
N ALA A 43 15.18 3.55 3.82
CA ALA A 43 14.50 2.76 2.81
C ALA A 43 14.90 1.27 2.79
N THR A 44 16.12 0.94 3.19
CA THR A 44 16.63 -0.44 3.26
C THR A 44 16.21 -1.19 4.53
N LYS A 45 15.73 -0.49 5.56
CA LYS A 45 15.30 -1.06 6.85
C LYS A 45 13.81 -1.34 6.93
N THR A 46 13.08 -1.04 5.86
CA THR A 46 11.63 -1.24 5.77
C THR A 46 11.28 -2.73 5.86
N ARG A 47 10.11 -3.02 6.45
CA ARG A 47 9.50 -4.35 6.50
C ARG A 47 8.47 -4.59 5.40
N VAL A 48 8.33 -3.67 4.44
CA VAL A 48 7.36 -3.82 3.33
C VAL A 48 7.56 -5.12 2.53
N GLN A 49 8.79 -5.62 2.45
CA GLN A 49 9.10 -6.91 1.80
C GLN A 49 8.29 -8.08 2.38
N ARG A 50 7.93 -8.03 3.67
CA ARG A 50 7.07 -9.04 4.29
C ARG A 50 5.68 -9.05 3.68
N VAL A 51 5.10 -7.87 3.42
CA VAL A 51 3.81 -7.72 2.74
C VAL A 51 3.89 -8.26 1.32
N LEU A 52 4.96 -7.94 0.59
CA LEU A 52 5.18 -8.40 -0.79
C LEU A 52 5.29 -9.92 -0.91
N ALA A 53 5.72 -10.60 0.15
CA ALA A 53 5.86 -12.05 0.21
C ALA A 53 4.56 -12.79 0.60
N MET A 54 3.51 -12.08 1.01
CA MET A 54 2.26 -12.70 1.44
C MET A 54 1.37 -13.12 0.27
N PRO A 55 0.59 -14.21 0.38
CA PRO A 55 -0.32 -14.65 -0.68
C PRO A 55 -1.33 -13.57 -1.11
N MET A 56 -1.84 -12.76 -0.15
CA MET A 56 -2.80 -11.69 -0.44
C MET A 56 -2.26 -10.62 -1.39
N PHE A 57 -0.93 -10.48 -1.52
CA PHE A 57 -0.31 -9.49 -2.40
C PHE A 57 -0.69 -9.69 -3.88
N GLN A 58 -1.03 -10.92 -4.29
CA GLN A 58 -1.51 -11.22 -5.65
C GLN A 58 -2.83 -10.49 -5.98
N GLN A 59 -3.63 -10.18 -4.97
CA GLN A 59 -4.88 -9.44 -5.09
C GLN A 59 -4.70 -7.93 -4.93
N MET A 60 -3.48 -7.42 -5.09
CA MET A 60 -3.16 -6.01 -4.93
C MET A 60 -2.55 -5.40 -6.19
N THR A 61 -2.66 -4.07 -6.30
CA THR A 61 -1.94 -3.26 -7.28
C THR A 61 -1.18 -2.16 -6.54
N VAL A 62 0.14 -2.13 -6.68
CA VAL A 62 0.96 -1.09 -6.05
C VAL A 62 1.20 0.06 -7.00
N ARG A 63 0.94 1.28 -6.53
CA ARG A 63 1.26 2.54 -7.22
C ARG A 63 1.93 3.52 -6.29
N THR A 64 2.78 4.37 -6.86
CA THR A 64 3.35 5.52 -6.17
C THR A 64 2.34 6.66 -6.15
N TRP A 65 2.50 7.59 -5.21
CA TRP A 65 1.65 8.80 -5.12
C TRP A 65 1.59 9.54 -6.46
N ARG A 66 2.76 9.76 -7.10
CA ARG A 66 2.86 10.43 -8.41
C ARG A 66 2.00 9.77 -9.49
N VAL A 67 2.02 8.43 -9.57
CA VAL A 67 1.21 7.73 -10.58
C VAL A 67 -0.27 7.86 -10.24
N THR A 68 -0.64 7.71 -8.97
CA THR A 68 -2.04 7.84 -8.55
C THR A 68 -2.60 9.24 -8.82
N THR A 69 -1.87 10.30 -8.48
CA THR A 69 -2.34 11.67 -8.76
C THR A 69 -2.43 11.95 -10.26
N ARG A 70 -1.48 11.42 -11.05
CA ARG A 70 -1.56 11.56 -12.51
C ARG A 70 -2.76 10.82 -13.11
N LEU A 71 -3.10 9.65 -12.59
CA LEU A 71 -4.29 8.92 -13.02
C LEU A 71 -5.56 9.68 -12.64
N LEU A 72 -5.61 10.28 -11.44
CA LEU A 72 -6.73 11.14 -11.03
C LEU A 72 -6.91 12.32 -12.00
N GLU A 73 -5.83 13.04 -12.31
CA GLU A 73 -5.88 14.13 -13.30
C GLU A 73 -6.42 13.68 -14.67
N LEU A 74 -6.08 12.47 -15.13
CA LEU A 74 -6.57 11.96 -16.41
C LEU A 74 -8.06 11.58 -16.35
N LEU A 75 -8.56 11.14 -15.20
CA LEU A 75 -9.98 10.82 -14.99
C LEU A 75 -10.83 12.08 -14.85
N ASP A 76 -10.30 13.11 -14.16
CA ASP A 76 -11.03 14.37 -13.93
C ASP A 76 -11.10 15.25 -15.20
N ASN A 77 -10.15 15.08 -16.12
CA ASN A 77 -10.07 15.85 -17.37
C ASN A 77 -10.50 15.07 -18.63
N GLY A 78 -11.02 13.85 -18.47
CA GLY A 78 -11.53 13.00 -19.56
C GLY A 78 -13.05 13.05 -19.65
#